data_AF-A0A255ZF38-F1
#
_entry.id   AF-A0A255ZF38-F1
#
_cell.length_a   1.000
_cell.length_b   1.000
_cell.length_c   1.000
_cell.angle_alpha   90.00
_cell.angle_beta   90.00
_cell.angle_gamma   90.00
#
_symmetry.space_group_name_H-M   'P 1'
#
loop_
_entity.id
_entity.type
_entity.pdbx_description
1 polymer ?
#
loop_
_entity_poly.entity_id
_entity_poly.type
_entity_poly.pdbx_seq_one_letter_code
_entity_poly.pdbx_strand_id
1 'polypeptide(L)'
;MIQAVANAPDDTTSQRARAYQGFTQQIFTGGIRAGQFISQRELMALLDMPLGAVREMIPRLEAAGLVKTVPQRGLQVAHVDLKLIRNAFQVRSMIEREAVLNFVRGASDTELSAIETSHRDILQRAEATDAVNDAALLDDAQAVDWGLHDRMVDALGNDIISEQYRVNSLRVRLIKLEHSVITPSRLIPAMQEHLRFIEALRQRNAALAVELLEDHISSARSRVMNAPLEQVLNEWNTPHTTRRNV
;
A
#
# COMPACT_ATOMS: atom_id res chain seq x y z
N MET A 1 34.73 -7.70 -28.88
CA MET A 1 34.52 -7.18 -27.51
C MET A 1 33.70 -5.92 -27.61
N ILE A 2 32.38 -6.02 -27.42
CA ILE A 2 31.45 -4.88 -27.47
C ILE A 2 31.19 -4.52 -26.01
N GLN A 3 31.62 -3.33 -25.59
CA GLN A 3 31.45 -2.81 -24.23
C GLN A 3 29.96 -2.57 -23.96
N ALA A 4 29.52 -3.07 -22.80
CA ALA A 4 28.22 -2.80 -22.22
C ALA A 4 28.08 -1.30 -21.90
N VAL A 5 27.05 -0.67 -22.46
CA VAL A 5 26.58 0.64 -22.02
C VAL A 5 25.67 0.39 -20.82
N ALA A 6 26.18 0.72 -19.63
CA ALA A 6 25.37 0.80 -18.43
C ALA A 6 24.42 2.00 -18.57
N ASN A 7 23.11 1.75 -18.61
CA ASN A 7 22.11 2.82 -18.60
C ASN A 7 22.11 3.51 -17.23
N ALA A 8 22.37 4.82 -17.23
CA ALA A 8 22.18 5.69 -16.07
C ALA A 8 20.68 5.88 -15.78
N PRO A 9 20.28 6.11 -14.51
CA PRO A 9 18.89 6.38 -14.16
C PRO A 9 18.41 7.70 -14.75
N ASP A 10 17.16 7.72 -15.22
CA ASP A 10 16.47 8.82 -15.91
C ASP A 10 16.35 10.09 -15.01
N ASP A 11 17.07 11.16 -15.36
CA ASP A 11 17.24 12.41 -14.58
C ASP A 11 16.09 13.43 -14.78
N THR A 12 14.93 12.98 -15.28
CA THR A 12 13.79 13.86 -15.61
C THR A 12 12.86 14.15 -14.43
N THR A 13 13.02 13.45 -13.30
CA THR A 13 12.17 13.65 -12.12
C THR A 13 12.71 14.76 -11.20
N SER A 14 11.92 15.82 -11.02
CA SER A 14 12.28 16.94 -10.13
C SER A 14 12.65 16.47 -8.72
N GLN A 15 13.58 17.16 -8.06
CA GLN A 15 13.96 16.82 -6.68
C GLN A 15 12.76 16.81 -5.72
N ARG A 16 11.78 17.70 -5.94
CA ARG A 16 10.51 17.70 -5.20
C ARG A 16 9.71 16.41 -5.40
N ALA A 17 9.61 15.93 -6.63
CA ALA A 17 8.89 14.69 -6.94
C ALA A 17 9.61 13.47 -6.32
N ARG A 18 10.94 13.43 -6.42
CA ARG A 18 11.77 12.40 -5.75
C ARG A 18 11.60 12.43 -4.23
N ALA A 19 11.56 13.60 -3.60
CA ALA A 19 11.33 13.72 -2.15
C ALA A 19 9.96 13.16 -1.75
N TYR A 20 8.91 13.51 -2.51
CA TYR A 20 7.57 12.99 -2.28
C TYR A 20 7.51 11.46 -2.45
N GLN A 21 8.10 10.92 -3.51
CA GLN A 21 8.21 9.47 -3.73
C GLN A 21 8.97 8.77 -2.59
N GLY A 22 10.08 9.35 -2.14
CA GLY A 22 10.82 8.85 -0.98
C GLY A 22 9.96 8.82 0.28
N PHE A 23 9.22 9.89 0.57
CA PHE A 23 8.31 9.94 1.72
C PHE A 23 7.22 8.87 1.62
N THR A 24 6.61 8.71 0.45
CA THR A 24 5.61 7.66 0.23
C THR A 24 6.22 6.27 0.41
N GLN A 25 7.44 6.04 -0.08
CA GLN A 25 8.14 4.77 0.08
C GLN A 25 8.41 4.45 1.55
N GLN A 26 8.76 5.46 2.36
CA GLN A 26 8.94 5.28 3.80
C GLN A 26 7.63 4.97 4.53
N ILE A 27 6.48 5.46 4.05
CA ILE A 27 5.18 4.97 4.52
C ILE A 27 4.99 3.52 4.10
N PHE A 28 5.31 3.15 2.86
CA PHE A 28 5.16 1.77 2.39
C PHE A 28 6.00 0.79 3.20
N THR A 29 7.27 1.08 3.47
CA THR A 29 8.17 0.19 4.22
C THR A 29 8.04 0.29 5.73
N GLY A 30 7.16 1.15 6.26
CA GLY A 30 6.96 1.35 7.69
C GLY A 30 8.07 2.17 8.39
N GLY A 31 8.98 2.77 7.63
CA GLY A 31 9.94 3.76 8.15
C GLY A 31 9.27 5.06 8.63
N ILE A 32 8.04 5.32 8.16
CA ILE A 32 7.16 6.38 8.68
C ILE A 32 5.91 5.79 9.34
N ARG A 33 5.69 6.14 10.60
CA ARG A 33 4.58 5.65 11.44
C ARG A 33 3.51 6.72 11.66
N ALA A 34 2.28 6.29 11.91
CA ALA A 34 1.19 7.20 12.21
C ALA A 34 1.45 7.99 13.51
N GLY A 35 1.01 9.24 13.56
CA GLY A 35 1.11 10.11 14.73
C GLY A 35 2.52 10.53 15.16
N GLN A 36 3.60 9.94 14.62
CA GLN A 36 4.96 10.29 14.99
C GLN A 36 5.30 11.75 14.62
N PHE A 37 6.21 12.34 15.38
CA PHE A 37 6.82 13.61 15.03
C PHE A 37 8.13 13.37 14.28
N ILE A 38 8.34 14.11 13.20
CA ILE A 38 9.57 14.08 12.42
C ILE A 38 10.01 15.52 12.07
N SER A 39 11.27 15.81 12.28
CA SER A 39 11.87 17.09 11.92
C SER A 39 12.26 17.12 10.43
N GLN A 40 12.43 18.32 9.86
CA GLN A 40 12.95 18.45 8.49
C GLN A 40 14.34 17.81 8.34
N ARG A 41 15.17 17.88 9.38
CA ARG A 41 16.52 17.28 9.39
C ARG A 41 16.45 15.75 9.36
N GLU A 42 15.54 15.14 10.11
CA GLU A 42 15.31 13.69 10.07
C GLU A 42 14.77 13.26 8.71
N LEU A 43 13.84 14.03 8.10
CA LEU A 43 13.39 13.76 6.74
C LEU A 43 14.51 13.87 5.71
N MET A 44 15.40 14.85 5.81
CA MET A 44 16.56 14.93 4.92
C MET A 44 17.42 13.67 4.99
N ALA A 45 17.71 13.19 6.21
CA ALA A 45 18.50 11.99 6.41
C ALA A 45 17.77 10.71 5.95
N LEU A 46 16.47 10.60 6.27
CA LEU A 46 15.65 9.44 5.93
C LEU A 46 15.42 9.30 4.42
N LEU A 47 15.31 10.43 3.72
CA LEU A 47 15.01 10.47 2.29
C LEU A 47 16.26 10.63 1.42
N ASP A 48 17.42 10.89 2.04
CA ASP A 48 18.66 11.30 1.36
C ASP A 48 18.44 12.48 0.41
N MET A 49 17.86 13.57 0.94
CA MET A 49 17.42 14.72 0.15
C MET A 49 17.83 16.06 0.74
N PRO A 50 18.11 17.08 -0.10
CA PRO A 50 18.46 18.41 0.37
C PRO A 50 17.27 19.11 1.04
N LEU A 51 17.57 20.04 1.95
CA LEU A 51 16.58 20.78 2.73
C LEU A 51 15.54 21.49 1.85
N GLY A 52 15.96 22.03 0.69
CA GLY A 52 15.06 22.70 -0.26
C GLY A 52 13.97 21.76 -0.77
N ALA A 53 14.35 20.57 -1.23
CA ALA A 53 13.40 19.56 -1.73
C ALA A 53 12.43 19.08 -0.63
N VAL A 54 12.94 18.87 0.60
CA VAL A 54 12.09 18.52 1.75
C VAL A 54 11.09 19.63 2.06
N ARG A 55 11.53 20.90 2.06
CA ARG A 55 10.65 22.06 2.32
C ARG A 55 9.55 22.22 1.26
N GLU A 56 9.88 22.01 0.00
CA GLU A 56 8.90 22.10 -1.10
C GLU A 56 7.89 20.96 -1.14
N MET A 57 8.23 19.80 -0.55
CA MET A 57 7.33 18.67 -0.42
C MET A 57 6.28 18.89 0.67
N ILE A 58 6.63 19.54 1.79
CA ILE A 58 5.76 19.69 2.98
C ILE A 58 4.36 20.23 2.63
N PRO A 59 4.20 21.33 1.86
CA PRO A 59 2.86 21.84 1.53
C PRO A 59 1.99 20.81 0.79
N ARG A 60 2.60 19.94 -0.04
CA ARG A 60 1.86 18.86 -0.72
C ARG A 60 1.41 17.79 0.28
N LEU A 61 2.26 17.42 1.23
CA LEU A 61 1.91 16.46 2.28
C LEU A 61 0.82 17.00 3.23
N GLU A 62 0.86 18.30 3.54
CA GLU A 62 -0.16 18.96 4.35
C GLU A 62 -1.50 19.06 3.61
N ALA A 63 -1.48 19.42 2.32
CA ALA A 63 -2.68 19.42 1.48
C ALA A 63 -3.28 18.01 1.34
N ALA A 64 -2.41 16.99 1.28
CA ALA A 64 -2.80 15.58 1.33
C ALA A 64 -3.21 15.11 2.75
N GLY A 65 -3.10 15.95 3.78
CA GLY A 65 -3.41 15.58 5.16
C GLY A 65 -2.57 14.41 5.69
N LEU A 66 -1.39 14.16 5.09
CA LEU A 66 -0.45 13.11 5.52
C LEU A 66 0.46 13.61 6.64
N VAL A 67 0.70 14.91 6.71
CA VAL A 67 1.43 15.56 7.79
C VAL A 67 0.73 16.85 8.21
N LYS A 68 1.06 17.34 9.40
CA LYS A 68 0.70 18.67 9.90
C LYS A 68 1.91 19.32 10.53
N THR A 69 2.22 20.56 10.15
CA THR A 69 3.26 21.35 10.83
C THR A 69 2.77 21.78 12.20
N VAL A 70 3.55 21.46 13.23
CA VAL A 70 3.30 21.84 14.62
C VAL A 70 4.42 22.76 15.09
N PRO A 71 4.11 24.02 15.47
CA PRO A 71 5.10 24.97 15.93
C PRO A 71 6.02 24.38 17.00
N GLN A 72 7.34 24.57 16.84
CA GLN A 72 8.40 24.09 17.74
C GLN A 72 8.49 22.56 17.93
N ARG A 73 7.61 21.75 17.33
CA ARG A 73 7.61 20.28 17.45
C ARG A 73 7.95 19.54 16.15
N GLY A 74 7.88 20.21 15.01
CA GLY A 74 8.19 19.62 13.70
C GLY A 74 6.93 19.22 12.93
N LEU A 75 7.02 18.16 12.14
CA LEU A 75 5.92 17.64 11.33
C LEU A 75 5.30 16.44 12.04
N GLN A 76 4.01 16.49 12.32
CA GLN A 76 3.26 15.37 12.85
C GLN A 76 2.66 14.56 11.69
N VAL A 77 2.98 13.29 11.58
CA VAL A 77 2.34 12.37 10.62
C VAL A 77 0.89 12.16 11.02
N ALA A 78 0.00 11.97 10.04
CA ALA A 78 -1.42 11.71 10.27
C ALA A 78 -1.61 10.65 11.36
N HIS A 79 -2.44 10.97 12.36
CA HIS A 79 -2.83 10.04 13.41
C HIS A 79 -4.00 9.18 12.93
N VAL A 80 -4.00 7.90 13.28
CA VAL A 80 -5.07 6.97 12.94
C VAL A 80 -6.15 7.01 14.01
N ASP A 81 -7.25 7.69 13.70
CA ASP A 81 -8.48 7.66 14.49
C ASP A 81 -9.62 6.98 13.71
N LEU A 82 -10.73 6.68 14.40
CA LEU A 82 -11.91 6.05 13.78
C LEU A 82 -12.48 6.86 12.62
N LYS A 83 -12.35 8.19 12.67
CA LYS A 83 -12.81 9.10 11.63
C LYS A 83 -11.97 8.93 10.36
N LEU A 84 -10.65 8.85 10.48
CA LEU A 84 -9.72 8.62 9.38
C LEU A 84 -9.98 7.26 8.74
N ILE A 85 -10.14 6.20 9.55
CA ILE A 85 -10.44 4.84 9.06
C ILE A 85 -11.72 4.87 8.23
N ARG A 86 -12.82 5.38 8.80
CA ARG A 86 -14.10 5.48 8.09
C ARG A 86 -13.96 6.27 6.78
N ASN A 87 -13.37 7.47 6.84
CA ASN A 87 -13.24 8.35 5.69
C ASN A 87 -12.39 7.71 4.57
N ALA A 88 -11.24 7.13 4.91
CA ALA A 88 -10.33 6.54 3.92
C ALA A 88 -10.93 5.31 3.23
N PHE A 89 -11.59 4.43 3.99
CA PHE A 89 -12.25 3.25 3.41
C PHE A 89 -13.50 3.61 2.61
N GLN A 90 -14.24 4.67 2.97
CA GLN A 90 -15.38 5.15 2.19
C GLN A 90 -14.92 5.70 0.82
N VAL A 91 -13.88 6.54 0.80
CA VAL A 91 -13.30 7.03 -0.47
C VAL A 91 -12.79 5.88 -1.33
N ARG A 92 -12.10 4.90 -0.71
CA ARG A 92 -11.62 3.69 -1.38
C ARG A 92 -12.77 2.94 -2.05
N SER A 93 -13.85 2.65 -1.31
CA SER A 93 -15.02 1.94 -1.82
C SER A 93 -15.69 2.68 -2.98
N MET A 94 -15.87 4.01 -2.87
CA MET A 94 -16.49 4.80 -3.94
C MET A 94 -15.69 4.76 -5.24
N ILE A 95 -14.37 4.92 -5.16
CA ILE A 95 -13.50 4.95 -6.35
C ILE A 95 -13.36 3.54 -6.95
N GLU A 96 -13.05 2.54 -6.13
CA GLU A 96 -12.80 1.18 -6.63
C GLU A 96 -14.07 0.53 -7.20
N ARG A 97 -15.26 0.91 -6.71
CA ARG A 97 -16.54 0.46 -7.29
C ARG A 97 -16.68 0.90 -8.75
N GLU A 98 -16.38 2.16 -9.07
CA GLU A 98 -16.40 2.62 -10.45
C GLU A 98 -15.27 2.00 -11.27
N ALA A 99 -14.09 1.83 -10.66
CA ALA A 99 -12.95 1.17 -11.27
C ALA A 99 -13.27 -0.27 -11.69
N VAL A 100 -13.87 -1.09 -10.81
CA VAL A 100 -14.19 -2.49 -11.13
C VAL A 100 -15.26 -2.57 -12.22
N LEU A 101 -16.27 -1.70 -12.20
CA LEU A 101 -17.29 -1.64 -13.25
C LEU A 101 -16.70 -1.33 -14.63
N ASN A 102 -15.71 -0.43 -14.68
CA ASN A 102 -14.95 -0.16 -15.90
C ASN A 102 -14.09 -1.36 -16.29
N PHE A 103 -13.37 -1.94 -15.33
CA PHE A 103 -12.43 -3.04 -15.54
C PHE A 103 -13.12 -4.31 -16.07
N VAL A 104 -14.32 -4.63 -15.58
CA VAL A 104 -15.18 -5.72 -16.10
C VAL A 104 -15.36 -5.61 -17.62
N ARG A 105 -15.49 -4.39 -18.15
CA ARG A 105 -15.77 -4.14 -19.58
C ARG A 105 -14.49 -4.03 -20.41
N GLY A 106 -13.43 -3.47 -19.83
CA GLY A 106 -12.24 -3.05 -20.57
C GLY A 106 -11.01 -3.95 -20.43
N ALA A 107 -10.88 -4.72 -19.34
CA ALA A 107 -9.70 -5.54 -19.11
C ALA A 107 -9.61 -6.68 -20.12
N SER A 108 -8.44 -6.90 -20.71
CA SER A 108 -8.24 -8.03 -21.63
C SER A 108 -8.11 -9.36 -20.88
N ASP A 109 -8.44 -10.48 -21.53
CA ASP A 109 -8.29 -11.80 -20.90
C ASP A 109 -6.82 -12.12 -20.56
N THR A 110 -5.87 -11.63 -21.36
CA THR A 110 -4.43 -11.72 -21.08
C THR A 110 -4.07 -10.99 -19.80
N GLU A 111 -4.61 -9.77 -19.62
CA GLU A 111 -4.38 -8.97 -18.42
C GLU A 111 -4.98 -9.63 -17.17
N LEU A 112 -6.23 -10.08 -17.25
CA LEU A 112 -6.87 -10.79 -16.14
C LEU A 112 -6.12 -12.08 -15.79
N SER A 113 -5.58 -12.79 -16.78
CA SER A 113 -4.78 -14.00 -16.54
C SER A 113 -3.44 -13.67 -15.88
N ALA A 114 -2.77 -12.58 -16.26
CA ALA A 114 -1.53 -12.15 -15.61
C ALA A 114 -1.75 -11.75 -14.14
N ILE A 115 -2.83 -11.02 -13.88
CA ILE A 115 -3.26 -10.67 -12.51
C ILE A 115 -3.57 -11.94 -11.71
N GLU A 116 -4.35 -12.86 -12.27
CA GLU A 116 -4.70 -14.11 -11.58
C GLU A 116 -3.46 -14.93 -11.23
N THR A 117 -2.52 -15.09 -12.18
CA THR A 117 -1.27 -15.81 -11.95
C THR A 117 -0.47 -15.22 -10.80
N SER A 118 -0.30 -13.89 -10.75
CA SER A 118 0.48 -13.28 -9.65
C SER A 118 -0.15 -13.51 -8.28
N HIS A 119 -1.48 -13.56 -8.17
CA HIS A 119 -2.17 -13.87 -6.92
C HIS A 119 -2.02 -15.35 -6.53
N ARG A 120 -2.09 -16.25 -7.52
CA ARG A 120 -1.89 -17.69 -7.30
C ARG A 120 -0.46 -18.01 -6.88
N ASP A 121 0.53 -17.34 -7.46
CA ASP A 121 1.94 -17.50 -7.09
C ASP A 121 2.18 -17.11 -5.62
N ILE A 122 1.58 -16.02 -5.16
CA ILE A 122 1.64 -15.60 -3.75
C ILE A 122 0.98 -16.64 -2.83
N LEU A 123 -0.19 -17.18 -3.20
CA LEU A 123 -0.85 -18.22 -2.42
C LEU A 123 0.00 -19.50 -2.35
N GLN A 124 0.56 -19.93 -3.48
CA GLN A 124 1.43 -21.10 -3.53
C GLN A 124 2.65 -20.95 -2.60
N ARG A 125 3.29 -19.77 -2.60
CA ARG A 125 4.40 -19.47 -1.69
C ARG A 125 3.95 -19.43 -0.24
N ALA A 126 2.79 -18.86 0.06
CA ALA A 126 2.27 -18.77 1.42
C ALA A 126 1.83 -20.12 2.01
N GLU A 127 1.41 -21.06 1.17
CA GLU A 127 1.00 -22.42 1.56
C GLU A 127 2.17 -23.42 1.59
N ALA A 128 3.36 -23.03 1.11
CA ALA A 128 4.54 -23.86 1.14
C ALA A 128 5.02 -24.16 2.57
N THR A 129 5.53 -25.37 2.79
CA THR A 129 6.01 -25.83 4.10
C THR A 129 7.10 -24.93 4.70
N ASP A 130 7.86 -24.25 3.86
CA ASP A 130 8.97 -23.36 4.20
C ASP A 130 8.62 -21.87 4.06
N ALA A 131 7.34 -21.50 3.93
CA ALA A 131 6.88 -20.11 3.78
C ALA A 131 7.42 -19.16 4.87
N VAL A 132 7.66 -19.67 6.09
CA VAL A 132 8.24 -18.91 7.21
C VAL A 132 9.66 -18.38 6.90
N ASN A 133 10.38 -19.02 5.99
CA ASN A 133 11.73 -18.62 5.58
C ASN A 133 11.74 -17.69 4.35
N ASP A 134 10.59 -17.46 3.71
CA ASP A 134 10.48 -16.54 2.58
C ASP A 134 10.36 -15.10 3.09
N ALA A 135 11.52 -14.45 3.26
CA ALA A 135 11.60 -13.08 3.75
C ALA A 135 10.94 -12.05 2.80
N ALA A 136 10.76 -12.38 1.52
CA ALA A 136 10.19 -11.48 0.52
C ALA A 136 8.66 -11.64 0.38
N LEU A 137 8.09 -12.74 0.88
CA LEU A 137 6.67 -13.08 0.67
C LEU A 137 5.72 -11.95 1.05
N LEU A 138 5.92 -11.31 2.19
CA LEU A 138 5.03 -10.24 2.66
C LEU A 138 5.10 -9.00 1.77
N ASP A 139 6.30 -8.62 1.34
CA ASP A 139 6.50 -7.44 0.49
C ASP A 139 5.93 -7.69 -0.92
N ASP A 140 6.18 -8.87 -1.49
CA ASP A 140 5.65 -9.27 -2.80
C ASP A 140 4.12 -9.37 -2.77
N ALA A 141 3.56 -9.97 -1.72
CA ALA A 141 2.11 -10.08 -1.56
C ALA A 141 1.43 -8.72 -1.46
N GLN A 142 2.09 -7.73 -0.83
CA GLN A 142 1.57 -6.37 -0.81
C GLN A 142 1.68 -5.68 -2.15
N ALA A 143 2.78 -5.88 -2.87
CA ALA A 143 2.92 -5.35 -4.23
C ALA A 143 1.80 -5.90 -5.14
N VAL A 144 1.44 -7.17 -5.00
CA VAL A 144 0.31 -7.80 -5.69
C VAL A 144 -1.04 -7.22 -5.23
N ASP A 145 -1.28 -7.12 -3.91
CA ASP A 145 -2.51 -6.54 -3.33
C ASP A 145 -2.76 -5.14 -3.89
N TRP A 146 -1.81 -4.23 -3.69
CA TRP A 146 -1.94 -2.84 -4.15
C TRP A 146 -1.94 -2.71 -5.66
N GLY A 147 -1.11 -3.50 -6.36
CA GLY A 147 -1.00 -3.47 -7.81
C GLY A 147 -2.32 -3.78 -8.51
N LEU A 148 -3.13 -4.71 -7.98
CA LEU A 148 -4.47 -4.97 -8.50
C LEU A 148 -5.38 -3.73 -8.38
N HIS A 149 -5.46 -3.15 -7.18
CA HIS A 149 -6.32 -1.99 -6.95
C HIS A 149 -5.88 -0.76 -7.76
N ASP A 150 -4.58 -0.46 -7.79
CA ASP A 150 -4.02 0.63 -8.60
C ASP A 150 -4.30 0.40 -10.09
N ARG A 151 -4.10 -0.84 -10.59
CA ARG A 151 -4.34 -1.18 -11.99
C ARG A 151 -5.79 -0.98 -12.40
N MET A 152 -6.75 -1.36 -11.55
CA MET A 152 -8.17 -1.14 -11.81
C MET A 152 -8.50 0.35 -11.87
N VAL A 153 -7.98 1.14 -10.92
CA VAL A 153 -8.23 2.59 -10.88
C VAL A 153 -7.61 3.30 -12.07
N ASP A 154 -6.37 2.96 -12.43
CA ASP A 154 -5.68 3.55 -13.58
C ASP A 154 -6.36 3.20 -14.92
N ALA A 155 -7.07 2.06 -15.00
CA ALA A 155 -7.85 1.70 -16.19
C ALA A 155 -9.00 2.67 -16.49
N LEU A 156 -9.42 3.49 -15.51
CA LEU A 156 -10.40 4.55 -15.74
C LEU A 156 -9.89 5.62 -16.70
N GLY A 157 -8.58 5.73 -16.91
CA GLY A 157 -7.97 6.75 -17.77
C GLY A 157 -8.23 8.18 -17.27
N ASN A 158 -8.38 8.35 -15.94
CA ASN A 158 -8.67 9.62 -15.31
C ASN A 158 -7.60 9.94 -14.26
N ASP A 159 -6.63 10.77 -14.66
CA ASP A 159 -5.48 11.15 -13.83
C ASP A 159 -5.89 11.82 -12.51
N ILE A 160 -7.02 12.55 -12.50
CA ILE A 160 -7.52 13.18 -11.28
C ILE A 160 -7.96 12.10 -10.29
N ILE A 161 -8.70 11.08 -10.75
CA ILE A 161 -9.13 9.97 -9.90
C ILE A 161 -7.93 9.17 -9.42
N SER A 162 -6.99 8.83 -10.31
CA SER A 162 -5.79 8.09 -9.94
C SER A 162 -4.94 8.82 -8.90
N GLU A 163 -4.73 10.14 -9.04
CA GLU A 163 -3.98 10.92 -8.04
C GLU A 163 -4.69 10.97 -6.69
N GLN A 164 -6.00 11.21 -6.66
CA GLN A 164 -6.76 11.21 -5.41
C GLN A 164 -6.76 9.83 -4.73
N TYR A 165 -6.84 8.76 -5.54
CA TYR A 165 -6.78 7.40 -5.06
C TYR A 165 -5.41 7.06 -4.46
N ARG A 166 -4.30 7.40 -5.13
CA ARG A 166 -2.94 7.21 -4.62
C ARG A 166 -2.69 7.97 -3.31
N VAL A 167 -3.24 9.18 -3.17
CA VAL A 167 -3.16 9.90 -1.89
C VAL A 167 -3.97 9.18 -0.80
N ASN A 168 -5.15 8.66 -1.14
CA ASN A 168 -5.97 7.92 -0.18
C ASN A 168 -5.36 6.57 0.21
N SER A 169 -4.72 5.86 -0.73
CA SER A 169 -4.08 4.56 -0.47
C SER A 169 -2.95 4.69 0.56
N LEU A 170 -2.21 5.82 0.58
CA LEU A 170 -1.24 6.14 1.64
C LEU A 170 -1.89 6.22 3.03
N ARG A 171 -3.10 6.77 3.14
CA ARG A 171 -3.85 6.79 4.41
C ARG A 171 -4.25 5.39 4.83
N VAL A 172 -4.78 4.59 3.88
CA VAL A 172 -5.13 3.18 4.13
C VAL A 172 -3.88 2.39 4.55
N ARG A 173 -2.71 2.70 3.98
CA ARG A 173 -1.43 2.08 4.34
C ARG A 173 -1.01 2.42 5.76
N LEU A 174 -1.04 3.71 6.14
CA LEU A 174 -0.78 4.15 7.51
C LEU A 174 -1.71 3.45 8.51
N ILE A 175 -3.01 3.36 8.19
CA ILE A 175 -3.99 2.63 9.00
C ILE A 175 -3.60 1.15 9.15
N LYS A 176 -3.27 0.48 8.03
CA LYS A 176 -2.94 -0.95 8.04
C LYS A 176 -1.67 -1.23 8.86
N LEU A 177 -0.69 -0.33 8.81
CA LEU A 177 0.57 -0.43 9.57
C LEU A 177 0.35 -0.19 11.07
N GLU A 178 -0.40 0.84 11.45
CA GLU A 178 -0.66 1.16 12.86
C GLU A 178 -1.35 0.02 13.62
N HIS A 179 -2.28 -0.67 12.96
CA HIS A 179 -3.03 -1.78 13.55
C HIS A 179 -2.39 -3.16 13.33
N SER A 180 -1.14 -3.20 12.83
CA SER A 180 -0.41 -4.44 12.46
C SER A 180 -1.29 -5.46 11.73
N VAL A 181 -2.06 -5.00 10.74
CA VAL A 181 -2.91 -5.89 9.92
C VAL A 181 -2.21 -6.45 8.70
N ILE A 182 -0.95 -6.05 8.52
CA ILE A 182 -0.03 -6.63 7.55
C ILE A 182 0.63 -7.82 8.24
N THR A 183 0.11 -9.02 8.00
CA THR A 183 0.59 -10.25 8.66
C THR A 183 0.40 -11.44 7.72
N PRO A 184 1.22 -12.51 7.86
CA PRO A 184 1.03 -13.74 7.09
C PRO A 184 -0.37 -14.35 7.26
N SER A 185 -0.93 -14.27 8.48
CA SER A 185 -2.27 -14.80 8.79
C SER A 185 -3.41 -14.09 8.05
N ARG A 186 -3.21 -12.85 7.59
CA ARG A 186 -4.19 -12.06 6.85
C ARG A 186 -3.95 -12.05 5.34
N LEU A 187 -2.78 -12.51 4.89
CA LEU A 187 -2.38 -12.58 3.48
C LEU A 187 -3.26 -13.56 2.69
N ILE A 188 -3.35 -14.82 3.14
CA ILE A 188 -4.09 -15.86 2.42
C ILE A 188 -5.57 -15.47 2.21
N PRO A 189 -6.32 -15.05 3.25
CA PRO A 189 -7.71 -14.61 3.06
C PRO A 189 -7.85 -13.45 2.08
N ALA A 190 -6.94 -12.47 2.10
CA ALA A 190 -7.00 -11.32 1.18
C ALA A 190 -6.78 -11.74 -0.28
N MET A 191 -5.80 -12.62 -0.54
CA MET A 191 -5.55 -13.15 -1.89
C MET A 191 -6.71 -14.01 -2.40
N GLN A 192 -7.35 -14.80 -1.51
CA GLN A 192 -8.55 -15.56 -1.85
C GLN A 192 -9.75 -14.64 -2.13
N GLU A 193 -9.94 -13.56 -1.37
CA GLU A 193 -10.93 -12.52 -1.65
C GLU A 193 -10.72 -11.92 -3.04
N HIS A 194 -9.48 -11.60 -3.41
CA HIS A 194 -9.10 -11.09 -4.73
C HIS A 194 -9.44 -12.05 -5.86
N LEU A 195 -9.03 -13.32 -5.74
CA LEU A 195 -9.30 -14.34 -6.75
C LEU A 195 -10.80 -14.52 -7.02
N ARG A 196 -11.66 -14.37 -6.00
CA ARG A 196 -13.11 -14.44 -6.20
C ARG A 196 -13.63 -13.34 -7.12
N PHE A 197 -13.22 -12.08 -6.92
CA PHE A 197 -13.70 -11.02 -7.81
C PHE A 197 -12.95 -11.00 -9.15
N ILE A 198 -11.70 -11.47 -9.23
CA ILE A 198 -11.02 -11.73 -10.51
C ILE A 198 -11.81 -12.72 -11.35
N GLU A 199 -12.33 -13.80 -10.76
CA GLU A 199 -13.20 -14.73 -11.48
C GLU A 199 -14.49 -14.06 -11.98
N ALA A 200 -15.12 -13.22 -11.17
CA ALA A 200 -16.27 -12.42 -11.61
C ALA A 200 -15.92 -11.46 -12.77
N LEU A 201 -14.73 -10.87 -12.76
CA LEU A 201 -14.20 -10.05 -13.87
C LEU A 201 -14.08 -10.89 -15.15
N ARG A 202 -13.53 -12.11 -15.07
CA ARG A 202 -13.37 -13.03 -16.20
C ARG A 202 -14.71 -13.45 -16.80
N GLN A 203 -15.70 -13.71 -15.94
CA GLN A 203 -17.08 -14.01 -16.34
C GLN A 203 -17.84 -12.78 -16.88
N ARG A 204 -17.21 -11.60 -16.85
CA ARG A 204 -17.82 -10.32 -17.20
C ARG A 204 -19.09 -10.02 -16.38
N ASN A 205 -19.17 -10.56 -15.17
CA ASN A 205 -20.31 -10.40 -14.28
C ASN A 205 -20.12 -9.16 -13.40
N ALA A 206 -20.59 -8.02 -13.92
CA ALA A 206 -20.43 -6.72 -13.26
C ALA A 206 -21.08 -6.66 -11.86
N ALA A 207 -22.25 -7.27 -11.68
CA ALA A 207 -22.95 -7.25 -10.40
C ALA A 207 -22.16 -8.02 -9.33
N LEU A 208 -21.73 -9.24 -9.66
CA LEU A 208 -20.95 -10.08 -8.76
C LEU A 208 -19.57 -9.48 -8.46
N ALA A 209 -18.91 -8.86 -9.45
CA ALA A 209 -17.62 -8.22 -9.25
C ALA A 209 -17.69 -7.05 -8.26
N VAL A 210 -18.76 -6.24 -8.33
CA VAL A 210 -19.00 -5.15 -7.37
C VAL A 210 -19.27 -5.70 -5.97
N GLU A 211 -20.16 -6.69 -5.85
CA GLU A 211 -20.49 -7.31 -4.56
C GLU A 211 -19.23 -7.84 -3.86
N LEU A 212 -18.43 -8.64 -4.57
CA LEU A 212 -17.22 -9.24 -4.01
C LEU A 212 -16.14 -8.22 -3.68
N LEU A 213 -16.03 -7.12 -4.44
CA LEU A 213 -15.13 -6.02 -4.12
C LEU A 213 -15.57 -5.28 -2.86
N GLU A 214 -16.86 -4.96 -2.74
CA GLU A 214 -17.40 -4.27 -1.56
C GLU A 214 -17.22 -5.13 -0.30
N ASP A 215 -17.42 -6.45 -0.41
CA ASP A 215 -17.12 -7.42 0.64
C ASP A 215 -15.64 -7.43 1.02
N HIS A 216 -14.72 -7.42 0.05
CA HIS A 216 -13.28 -7.34 0.30
C HIS A 216 -12.91 -6.06 1.06
N ILE A 217 -13.41 -4.90 0.63
CA ILE A 217 -13.13 -3.61 1.27
C ILE A 217 -13.72 -3.58 2.69
N SER A 218 -14.94 -4.10 2.87
CA SER A 218 -15.59 -4.22 4.17
C SER A 218 -14.81 -5.14 5.12
N SER A 219 -14.31 -6.26 4.61
CA SER A 219 -13.50 -7.22 5.35
C SER A 219 -12.16 -6.61 5.76
N ALA A 220 -11.48 -5.90 4.84
CA ALA A 220 -10.26 -5.14 5.12
C ALA A 220 -10.47 -4.07 6.19
N ARG A 221 -11.59 -3.34 6.15
CA ARG A 221 -11.96 -2.35 7.18
C ARG A 221 -12.20 -3.02 8.53
N SER A 222 -12.93 -4.13 8.54
CA SER A 222 -13.26 -4.89 9.76
C SER A 222 -12.01 -5.46 10.42
N ARG A 223 -11.02 -5.92 9.63
CA ARG A 223 -9.72 -6.40 10.14
C ARG A 223 -8.97 -5.33 10.93
N VAL A 224 -9.03 -4.08 10.49
CA VAL A 224 -8.42 -2.93 11.21
C VAL A 224 -9.23 -2.59 12.46
N MET A 225 -10.55 -2.49 12.32
CA MET A 225 -11.44 -2.09 13.43
C MET A 225 -11.44 -3.09 14.60
N ASN A 226 -11.22 -4.37 14.32
CA ASN A 226 -11.28 -5.44 15.30
C ASN A 226 -9.87 -5.96 15.69
N ALA A 227 -8.79 -5.33 15.24
CA ALA A 227 -7.45 -5.69 15.66
C ALA A 227 -7.28 -5.37 17.17
N PRO A 228 -6.97 -6.35 18.03
CA PRO A 228 -6.74 -6.07 19.45
C PRO A 228 -5.47 -5.22 19.59
N LEU A 229 -5.58 -4.03 20.21
CA LEU A 229 -4.45 -3.12 20.45
C LEU A 229 -3.25 -3.81 21.14
N GLU A 230 -3.49 -4.86 21.94
CA GLU A 230 -2.45 -5.62 22.67
C GLU A 230 -1.75 -6.72 21.85
N GLN A 231 -2.42 -7.32 20.86
CA GLN A 231 -1.83 -8.40 20.04
C GLN A 231 -0.76 -7.86 19.08
N VAL A 232 -0.94 -6.59 18.67
CA VAL A 232 -0.06 -5.78 17.80
C VAL A 232 1.32 -5.52 18.42
N LEU A 233 1.42 -5.38 19.75
CA LEU A 233 2.68 -5.08 20.44
C LEU A 233 3.54 -6.33 20.71
N ASN A 234 2.92 -7.49 20.86
CA ASN A 234 3.63 -8.73 21.19
C ASN A 234 4.32 -9.36 19.97
N GLU A 235 3.77 -9.20 18.76
CA GLU A 235 4.35 -9.77 17.54
C GLU A 235 5.63 -9.02 17.08
N TRP A 236 5.81 -7.76 17.47
CA TRP A 236 7.01 -6.96 17.18
C TRP A 236 8.14 -7.09 18.21
N ASN A 237 7.86 -7.59 19.41
CA ASN A 237 8.82 -7.66 20.52
C ASN A 237 9.46 -9.05 20.70
N THR A 238 9.25 -10.00 19.79
CA THR A 238 10.01 -11.25 19.82
C THR A 238 11.42 -10.96 19.31
N PRO A 239 12.48 -10.96 20.15
CA PRO A 239 13.82 -10.73 19.65
C PRO A 239 14.16 -11.89 18.72
N HIS A 240 14.60 -11.59 17.49
CA HIS A 240 15.32 -12.56 16.66
C HIS A 240 16.65 -12.90 17.35
N THR A 241 16.60 -13.74 18.38
CA THR A 241 17.81 -14.28 19.00
C THR A 241 18.46 -15.20 18.00
N THR A 242 19.54 -14.71 17.39
CA THR A 242 20.49 -15.48 16.63
C THR A 242 20.99 -16.63 17.51
N ARG A 243 20.60 -17.87 17.19
CA ARG A 243 21.32 -19.04 17.72
C ARG A 243 22.69 -19.09 17.07
N ARG A 244 23.71 -18.57 17.75
CA ARG A 244 25.09 -19.06 17.56
C ARG A 244 25.27 -20.27 18.45
N ASN A 245 25.28 -21.45 17.83
CA ASN A 245 25.94 -22.62 18.39
C ASN A 245 27.40 -22.58 17.95
N VAL A 246 28.31 -22.34 18.90
CA VAL A 246 29.51 -23.11 19.30
C VAL A 246 30.30 -22.22 20.25
#